data_AF-A0A2I0F8U9-F1
#
_entry.id   AF-A0A2I0F8U9-F1
#
_cell.length_a   1.000
_cell.length_b   1.000
_cell.length_c   1.000
_cell.angle_alpha   90.00
_cell.angle_beta   90.00
_cell.angle_gamma   90.00
#
_symmetry.space_group_name_H-M   'P 1'
#
loop_
_entity.id
_entity.type
_entity.pdbx_description
1 polymer ?
#
loop_
_entity_poly.entity_id
_entity_poly.type
_entity_poly.pdbx_seq_one_letter_code
_entity_poly.pdbx_strand_id
1 'polypeptide(L)' 'MMYIAIELGPDGGMRTFPKTVEYRTVEIGEFDNKADAVSNACHQLNCRQIFRGVIRRLKGQGGYMVLNTQDYAEV' A
#
# COMPACT_ATOMS: atom_id res chain seq x y z
N MET A 1 -6.38 -10.20 -10.52
CA MET A 1 -5.88 -8.83 -10.78
C MET A 1 -4.62 -8.60 -9.96
N MET A 2 -3.59 -7.97 -10.52
CA MET A 2 -2.36 -7.68 -9.77
C MET A 2 -2.56 -6.50 -8.80
N TYR A 3 -2.13 -6.67 -7.55
CA TYR A 3 -2.21 -5.66 -6.50
C TYR A 3 -0.83 -5.26 -5.98
N ILE A 4 -0.70 -3.97 -5.70
CA ILE A 4 0.48 -3.36 -5.13
C ILE A 4 0.11 -2.47 -3.94
N ALA A 5 1.06 -2.24 -3.05
CA ALA A 5 0.91 -1.38 -1.89
C ALA A 5 1.88 -0.20 -1.97
N ILE A 6 1.35 1.03 -2.04
CA ILE A 6 2.16 2.27 -1.99
C ILE A 6 2.43 2.64 -0.54
N GLU A 7 3.69 2.89 -0.19
CA GLU A 7 4.08 3.42 1.11
C GLU A 7 3.65 4.88 1.27
N LEU A 8 2.91 5.14 2.35
CA LEU A 8 2.47 6.47 2.77
C LEU A 8 3.29 6.97 3.95
N GLY A 9 3.62 8.26 3.94
CA GLY A 9 4.18 8.99 5.06
C GLY A 9 3.18 9.27 6.18
N PRO A 10 3.64 9.79 7.33
CA PRO A 10 2.79 10.13 8.46
C PRO A 10 1.81 11.27 8.19
N ASP A 11 2.08 12.11 7.19
CA ASP A 11 1.23 13.16 6.65
C ASP A 11 0.18 12.64 5.64
N GLY A 12 0.25 11.36 5.26
CA GLY A 12 -0.57 10.76 4.22
C GLY A 12 -0.03 10.97 2.80
N GLY A 13 1.14 11.62 2.65
CA GLY A 13 1.80 11.78 1.36
C GLY A 13 2.39 10.45 0.87
N MET A 14 2.33 10.22 -0.43
CA MET A 14 3.00 9.05 -1.05
C MET A 14 4.51 9.25 -0.97
N ARG A 15 5.24 8.25 -0.47
CA ARG A 15 6.70 8.32 -0.42
C ARG A 15 7.28 7.87 -1.75
N THR A 16 8.14 8.69 -2.32
CA THR A 16 8.98 8.33 -3.46
C THR A 16 10.34 7.83 -3.00
N PHE A 17 11.04 7.12 -3.87
CA PHE A 17 12.44 6.82 -3.62
C PHE A 17 13.27 8.11 -3.71
N PRO A 18 14.31 8.30 -2.88
CA PRO A 18 15.11 9.52 -2.92
C PRO A 18 15.89 9.70 -4.24
N LYS A 19 16.02 8.62 -5.03
CA LYS A 19 16.84 8.58 -6.25
C LYS A 19 16.03 8.37 -7.53
N THR A 20 14.78 7.91 -7.42
CA THR A 20 13.89 7.72 -8.56
C THR A 20 12.58 8.41 -8.23
N VAL A 21 11.97 9.08 -9.21
CA VAL A 21 10.65 9.74 -9.04
C VAL A 21 9.53 8.70 -8.81
N GLU A 22 9.87 7.42 -8.73
CA GLU A 22 8.97 6.31 -8.51
C GLU A 22 8.51 6.24 -7.06
N TYR A 23 7.23 5.94 -6.89
CA TYR A 23 6.63 5.66 -5.60
C TYR A 23 7.23 4.39 -4.99
N ARG A 24 7.39 4.39 -3.68
CA ARG A 24 7.78 3.20 -2.93
C ARG A 24 6.61 2.23 -2.90
N THR A 25 6.65 1.24 -3.79
CA THR A 25 5.65 0.19 -3.93
C THR A 25 6.15 -1.14 -3.38
N VAL A 26 5.23 -1.95 -2.89
CA VAL A 26 5.45 -3.36 -2.53
C VAL A 26 4.45 -4.19 -3.31
N GLU A 27 4.92 -5.20 -4.04
CA GLU A 27 4.05 -6.13 -4.74
C GLU A 27 3.34 -7.03 -3.73
N ILE A 28 2.00 -7.09 -3.80
CA ILE A 28 1.18 -7.93 -2.92
C ILE A 28 0.85 -9.25 -3.59
N GLY A 29 0.66 -9.23 -4.91
CA GLY A 29 0.37 -10.39 -5.76
C GLY A 29 -0.98 -10.29 -6.48
N GLU A 30 -1.40 -11.39 -7.08
CA GLU A 30 -2.67 -11.48 -7.80
C GLU A 30 -3.83 -11.93 -6.91
N PHE A 31 -4.93 -11.18 -6.92
CA PHE A 31 -6.15 -11.47 -6.18
C PHE A 31 -7.39 -11.19 -7.03
N ASP A 32 -8.48 -11.87 -6.71
CA ASP A 32 -9.78 -11.68 -7.39
C ASP A 32 -10.50 -10.44 -6.87
N ASN A 33 -10.27 -10.07 -5.60
CA ASN A 33 -10.90 -8.92 -4.98
C ASN A 33 -9.92 -8.15 -4.09
N LYS A 34 -10.24 -6.87 -3.85
CA LYS A 34 -9.41 -5.95 -3.06
C LYS A 34 -9.34 -6.33 -1.57
N ALA A 35 -10.37 -6.97 -1.03
CA ALA A 35 -10.41 -7.33 0.39
C ALA A 35 -9.36 -8.40 0.72
N ASP A 36 -9.23 -9.42 -0.14
CA ASP A 36 -8.24 -10.48 -0.01
C ASP A 36 -6.82 -9.93 -0.18
N ALA A 37 -6.62 -9.05 -1.16
CA ALA A 37 -5.35 -8.35 -1.34
C ALA A 37 -4.97 -7.54 -0.10
N VAL A 38 -5.90 -6.80 0.49
CA VAL A 38 -5.66 -6.00 1.71
C VAL A 38 -5.36 -6.91 2.91
N SER A 39 -6.08 -8.03 3.05
CA SER A 39 -5.83 -9.01 4.11
C SER A 39 -4.43 -9.59 3.99
N ASN A 40 -4.03 -10.03 2.80
CA ASN A 40 -2.70 -10.56 2.56
C ASN A 40 -1.60 -9.51 2.74
N ALA A 41 -1.82 -8.29 2.22
CA ALA A 41 -0.92 -7.16 2.44
C ALA A 41 -0.75 -6.84 3.94
N CYS A 42 -1.81 -6.98 4.75
CA CYS A 42 -1.70 -6.80 6.19
C CYS A 42 -0.78 -7.85 6.82
N HIS A 43 -0.87 -9.11 6.39
CA HIS A 43 0.03 -10.17 6.84
C HIS A 43 1.48 -9.91 6.41
N GLN A 44 1.72 -9.53 5.16
CA GLN A 44 3.06 -9.27 4.63
C GLN A 44 3.72 -8.03 5.27
N LEU A 45 2.93 -6.99 5.54
CA LEU A 45 3.42 -5.68 5.98
C LEU A 45 3.27 -5.48 7.50
N ASN A 46 3.04 -6.56 8.26
CA ASN A 46 2.86 -6.55 9.71
C ASN A 46 1.88 -5.47 10.18
N CYS A 47 0.66 -5.47 9.63
CA CYS A 47 -0.29 -4.43 9.95
C CYS A 47 -0.79 -4.50 11.39
N ARG A 48 -1.05 -3.33 11.96
CA ARG A 48 -1.64 -3.20 13.29
C ARG A 48 -3.12 -2.85 13.25
N GLN A 49 -3.53 -2.12 12.22
CA GLN A 49 -4.91 -1.72 12.00
C GLN A 49 -5.14 -1.35 10.53
N ILE A 50 -6.30 -1.68 10.00
CA ILE A 50 -6.78 -1.23 8.69
C ILE A 50 -7.79 -0.10 8.94
N PHE A 51 -7.61 1.04 8.28
CA PHE A 51 -8.53 2.18 8.35
C PHE A 51 -8.82 2.71 6.95
N ARG A 52 -10.08 2.63 6.52
CA ARG A 52 -10.54 3.08 5.19
C ARG A 52 -9.69 2.55 4.01
N GLY A 53 -9.28 1.29 4.08
CA GLY A 53 -8.44 0.67 3.03
C GLY A 53 -6.96 1.04 3.07
N VAL A 54 -6.52 1.80 4.09
CA VAL A 54 -5.11 2.06 4.38
C VAL A 54 -4.64 1.14 5.50
N ILE A 55 -3.53 0.45 5.24
CA ILE A 55 -2.83 -0.40 6.20
C ILE A 55 -1.95 0.51 7.05
N ARG A 56 -2.30 0.71 8.33
CA ARG A 56 -1.53 1.58 9.22
C ARG A 56 -0.35 0.84 9.85
N ARG A 57 0.79 1.53 9.90
CA ARG A 57 1.97 1.14 10.69
C ARG A 57 1.92 1.74 12.09
N LEU A 58 2.94 1.44 12.91
CA LEU A 58 3.14 2.03 14.22
C LEU A 58 3.04 3.56 14.19
N LYS A 59 2.57 4.14 15.29
CA LYS A 59 2.25 5.57 15.43
C LYS A 59 3.40 6.43 14.90
N GLY A 60 3.11 7.29 13.91
CA GLY A 60 4.10 8.20 13.29
C GLY A 60 4.90 7.63 12.12
N GLN A 61 4.70 6.38 11.72
CA GLN A 61 5.43 5.78 10.57
C GLN A 61 4.67 5.86 9.24
N GLY A 62 3.40 6.29 9.25
CA GLY A 62 2.54 6.33 8.08
C GLY A 62 1.80 5.02 7.85
N GLY A 63 1.71 4.57 6.60
CA GLY A 63 0.93 3.40 6.23
C GLY A 63 1.24 2.85 4.84
N TYR A 64 0.31 2.05 4.32
CA TYR A 64 0.31 1.58 2.95
C TYR A 64 -1.10 1.67 2.34
N MET A 65 -1.17 2.07 1.07
CA MET A 65 -2.41 2.08 0.29
C MET A 65 -2.37 0.94 -0.72
N VAL A 66 -3.35 0.04 -0.67
CA VAL A 66 -3.42 -1.11 -1.59
C VAL A 66 -4.27 -0.75 -2.80
N LEU A 67 -3.67 -0.83 -3.98
CA LEU A 67 -4.28 -0.54 -5.28
C LEU A 67 -4.07 -1.72 -6.22
N ASN A 68 -4.93 -1.84 -7.22
CA ASN A 68 -4.61 -2.71 -8.35
C ASN A 68 -3.65 -1.96 -9.31
N THR A 69 -3.07 -2.67 -10.28
CA THR A 69 -2.16 -2.07 -11.26
C THR A 69 -2.82 -1.11 -12.25
N GLN A 70 -4.13 -1.20 -12.48
CA GLN A 70 -4.88 -0.26 -13.32
C GLN A 70 -5.03 1.09 -12.62
N ASP A 71 -5.54 1.09 -11.39
CA ASP A 71 -5.66 2.26 -10.51
C ASP A 71 -4.29 2.92 -10.31
N TYR A 72 -3.21 2.12 -10.18
CA TYR A 72 -1.85 2.67 -10.07
C TYR A 72 -1.38 3.43 -11.31
N ALA A 73 -1.79 3.00 -12.50
CA ALA A 73 -1.43 3.69 -13.73
C ALA A 73 -2.13 5.06 -13.88
N GLU A 74 -3.18 5.31 -13.07
CA GLU A 74 -3.94 6.56 -13.05
C GLU A 74 -3.46 7.54 -11.96
N VAL A 75 -2.48 7.14 -11.12
CA VAL A 75 -1.88 7.95 -10.04
C VAL A 75 -0.69 8.77 -10.53
#